data_AF-A0A229HE71-F1
#
_entry.id   AF-A0A229HE71-F1
#
_cell.length_a   1.000
_cell.length_b   1.000
_cell.length_c   1.000
_cell.angle_alpha   90.00
_cell.angle_beta   90.00
_cell.angle_gamma   90.00
#
_symmetry.space_group_name_H-M   'P 1'
#
loop_
_entity.id
_entity.type
_entity.pdbx_description
1 polymer ?
#
loop_
_entity_poly.entity_id
_entity_poly.type
_entity_poly.pdbx_seq_one_letter_code
_entity_poly.pdbx_strand_id
1 'polypeptide(L)'
;MTDLFAVSIDSVEERTVRGRLHIINPDAAFVPKGPPFPLALLVDAWFLLSNGFLRDGDGMPSRPDRYPYSTERGMEIVAGMRMKDEFRELYDAVRGKKIRVTDDGYLLADDGISVLIPRRTAKAVYGEELGGGSGYDGISHYVLTESDPVEFSCRAFEIVTSYETGPIRNVPLWSEVAALEHPDEPWGEGDLDDIAGLEGEADLSDWQTWMLIGTRPFEELPYSDFTFTVSHPAHLEHVVGGMRWSTTHTGQV
;
A
#
# COMPACT_ATOMS: atom_id res chain seq x y z
N MET A 1 6.57 -4.82 7.33
CA MET A 1 6.16 -3.39 7.28
C MET A 1 4.72 -3.33 7.76
N THR A 2 4.41 -2.31 8.55
CA THR A 2 3.06 -2.08 9.08
C THR A 2 2.27 -1.28 8.05
N ASP A 3 0.99 -1.62 7.84
CA ASP A 3 0.14 -0.85 6.94
C ASP A 3 -0.21 0.49 7.57
N LEU A 4 -0.18 1.55 6.76
CA LEU A 4 -0.43 2.92 7.21
C LEU A 4 -1.85 3.36 6.83
N PHE A 5 -2.28 2.95 5.64
CA PHE A 5 -3.56 3.34 5.08
C PHE A 5 -4.32 2.14 4.54
N ALA A 6 -5.64 2.19 4.61
CA ALA A 6 -6.51 1.38 3.78
C ALA A 6 -7.12 2.26 2.68
N VAL A 7 -6.90 1.86 1.43
CA VAL A 7 -7.41 2.53 0.23
C VAL A 7 -8.75 1.90 -0.14
N SER A 8 -9.78 2.70 -0.39
CA SER A 8 -11.02 2.22 -1.02
C SER A 8 -11.30 3.01 -2.28
N ILE A 9 -11.73 2.32 -3.34
CA ILE A 9 -12.05 2.94 -4.63
C ILE A 9 -13.56 3.07 -4.74
N ASP A 10 -14.05 4.29 -4.82
CA ASP A 10 -15.48 4.56 -5.01
C ASP A 10 -15.85 4.41 -6.49
N SER A 11 -15.04 4.98 -7.40
CA SER A 11 -15.32 4.96 -8.84
C SER A 11 -14.06 5.12 -9.69
N VAL A 12 -14.15 4.60 -10.92
CA VAL A 12 -13.17 4.82 -11.98
C VAL A 12 -13.92 5.28 -13.23
N GLU A 13 -13.60 6.49 -13.70
CA GLU A 13 -14.23 7.13 -14.85
C GLU A 13 -13.13 7.51 -15.85
N GLU A 14 -13.07 6.82 -16.98
CA GLU A 14 -12.03 6.98 -18.01
C GLU A 14 -10.60 6.89 -17.46
N ARG A 15 -10.02 8.04 -17.12
CA ARG A 15 -8.65 8.21 -16.63
C ARG A 15 -8.59 8.75 -15.20
N THR A 16 -9.74 8.86 -14.53
CA THR A 16 -9.86 9.47 -13.21
C THR A 16 -10.36 8.44 -12.21
N VAL A 17 -9.71 8.39 -11.06
CA VAL A 17 -10.08 7.55 -9.91
C VAL A 17 -10.55 8.46 -8.80
N ARG A 18 -11.66 8.07 -8.14
CA ARG A 18 -12.12 8.66 -6.89
C ARG A 18 -12.19 7.59 -5.83
N GLY A 19 -11.78 7.92 -4.63
CA GLY A 19 -11.77 6.98 -3.51
C GLY A 19 -11.50 7.65 -2.19
N ARG A 20 -11.24 6.84 -1.18
CA ARG A 20 -10.95 7.27 0.19
C ARG A 20 -9.69 6.59 0.69
N LEU A 21 -8.91 7.36 1.42
CA LEU A 21 -7.74 6.88 2.13
C LEU A 21 -8.06 6.89 3.63
N HIS A 22 -8.28 5.71 4.19
CA HIS A 22 -8.55 5.51 5.61
C HIS A 22 -7.23 5.40 6.37
N ILE A 23 -7.10 6.15 7.45
CA ILE A 23 -5.92 6.15 8.31
C ILE A 23 -6.10 4.99 9.30
N ILE A 24 -5.23 3.99 9.21
CA ILE A 24 -5.32 2.76 10.01
C ILE A 24 -4.13 2.56 10.94
N ASN A 25 -3.20 3.51 10.98
CA ASN A 25 -2.04 3.45 11.85
C ASN A 25 -1.60 4.84 12.37
N PRO A 26 -1.15 4.97 13.63
CA PRO A 26 -0.60 6.21 14.20
C PRO A 26 0.58 6.78 13.45
N ASP A 27 1.37 5.94 12.80
CA ASP A 27 2.56 6.38 12.06
C ASP A 27 2.18 7.16 10.77
N ALA A 28 0.91 7.16 10.39
CA ALA A 28 0.37 7.96 9.29
C ALA A 28 0.13 9.42 9.71
N ALA A 29 1.21 10.19 9.91
CA ALA A 29 1.16 11.57 10.38
C ALA A 29 0.39 12.54 9.45
N PHE A 30 0.26 12.20 8.16
CA PHE A 30 -0.49 13.00 7.18
C PHE A 30 -0.84 12.18 5.94
N VAL A 31 -1.86 12.62 5.21
CA VAL A 31 -2.19 12.09 3.89
C VAL A 31 -1.17 12.61 2.86
N PRO A 32 -0.48 11.74 2.11
CA PRO A 32 0.51 12.18 1.13
C PRO A 32 -0.13 12.98 0.00
N LYS A 33 0.54 14.05 -0.46
CA LYS A 33 0.02 15.02 -1.46
C LYS A 33 0.72 14.97 -2.82
N GLY A 34 1.74 14.14 -2.98
CA GLY A 34 2.56 14.08 -4.19
C GLY A 34 2.07 13.04 -5.20
N PRO A 35 2.32 13.24 -6.52
CA PRO A 35 2.06 12.24 -7.57
C PRO A 35 2.65 10.83 -7.33
N PRO A 36 3.81 10.66 -6.67
CA PRO A 36 4.33 9.33 -6.36
C PRO A 36 3.37 8.46 -5.55
N PHE A 37 2.53 9.06 -4.71
CA PHE A 37 1.63 8.29 -3.85
C PHE A 37 0.52 7.58 -4.65
N PRO A 38 -0.32 8.26 -5.46
CA PRO A 38 -1.27 7.59 -6.34
C PRO A 38 -0.63 6.55 -7.28
N LEU A 39 0.57 6.80 -7.82
CA LEU A 39 1.24 5.81 -8.65
C LEU A 39 1.61 4.57 -7.83
N ALA A 40 2.11 4.76 -6.61
CA ALA A 40 2.43 3.65 -5.72
C ALA A 40 1.17 2.83 -5.37
N LEU A 41 0.01 3.48 -5.18
CA LEU A 41 -1.26 2.79 -5.00
C LEU A 41 -1.62 1.90 -6.20
N LEU A 42 -1.45 2.41 -7.43
CA LEU A 42 -1.70 1.63 -8.64
C LEU A 42 -0.76 0.41 -8.74
N VAL A 43 0.51 0.59 -8.41
CA VAL A 43 1.53 -0.47 -8.46
C VAL A 43 1.29 -1.52 -7.39
N ASP A 44 0.93 -1.11 -6.17
CA ASP A 44 0.59 -1.99 -5.05
C ASP A 44 -0.63 -2.85 -5.39
N ALA A 45 -1.70 -2.23 -5.90
CA ALA A 45 -2.88 -2.92 -6.43
C ALA A 45 -2.53 -3.95 -7.50
N TRP A 46 -1.70 -3.57 -8.49
CA TRP A 46 -1.25 -4.46 -9.55
C TRP A 46 -0.47 -5.66 -8.98
N PHE A 47 0.44 -5.41 -8.03
CA PHE A 47 1.23 -6.45 -7.39
C PHE A 47 0.36 -7.43 -6.61
N LEU A 48 -0.57 -6.92 -5.80
CA LEU A 48 -1.47 -7.75 -5.00
C LEU A 48 -2.36 -8.62 -5.89
N LEU A 49 -2.87 -8.08 -7.01
CA LEU A 49 -3.65 -8.85 -7.98
C LEU A 49 -2.81 -9.88 -8.73
N SER A 50 -1.60 -9.52 -9.16
CA SER A 50 -0.70 -10.41 -9.91
C SER A 50 -0.28 -11.64 -9.12
N ASN A 51 -0.26 -11.55 -7.79
CA ASN A 51 0.07 -12.64 -6.89
C ASN A 51 -1.15 -13.28 -6.22
N GLY A 52 -2.36 -12.84 -6.56
CA GLY A 52 -3.61 -13.34 -5.98
C GLY A 52 -3.79 -13.03 -4.50
N PHE A 53 -3.10 -12.01 -3.98
CA PHE A 53 -3.19 -11.56 -2.59
C PHE A 53 -4.38 -10.65 -2.33
N LEU A 54 -4.88 -9.96 -3.37
CA LEU A 54 -6.09 -9.15 -3.24
C LEU A 54 -7.34 -9.99 -3.47
N ARG A 55 -8.08 -10.27 -2.40
CA ARG A 55 -9.29 -11.11 -2.41
C ARG A 55 -10.21 -10.77 -1.24
N ASP A 56 -11.49 -11.06 -1.39
CA ASP A 56 -12.47 -10.89 -0.32
C ASP A 56 -12.19 -11.87 0.85
N GLY A 57 -12.00 -11.34 2.05
CA GLY A 57 -12.42 -12.03 3.28
C GLY A 57 -11.46 -12.98 4.00
N ASP A 58 -10.20 -13.19 3.58
CA ASP A 58 -9.33 -14.22 4.21
C ASP A 58 -7.92 -13.72 4.59
N GLY A 59 -7.77 -12.54 5.19
CA GLY A 59 -6.46 -12.01 5.55
C GLY A 59 -6.45 -11.23 6.86
N MET A 60 -6.29 -11.91 8.00
CA MET A 60 -6.25 -11.32 9.36
C MET A 60 -7.52 -10.50 9.71
N PRO A 61 -7.98 -10.49 10.98
CA PRO A 61 -9.09 -9.61 11.38
C PRO A 61 -8.83 -8.11 11.15
N SER A 62 -7.61 -7.73 10.77
CA SER A 62 -7.13 -6.36 10.57
C SER A 62 -7.03 -5.88 9.11
N ARG A 63 -7.22 -6.74 8.08
CA ARG A 63 -7.22 -6.29 6.67
C ARG A 63 -8.52 -6.69 6.00
N PRO A 64 -9.52 -5.81 5.95
CA PRO A 64 -10.75 -6.11 5.27
C PRO A 64 -10.58 -5.92 3.75
N ASP A 65 -9.47 -6.38 3.15
CA ASP A 65 -9.23 -6.25 1.72
C ASP A 65 -10.41 -6.79 0.92
N ARG A 66 -10.71 -6.13 -0.20
CA ARG A 66 -11.87 -6.41 -1.02
C ARG A 66 -11.53 -6.27 -2.49
N TYR A 67 -11.93 -7.26 -3.29
CA TYR A 67 -11.88 -7.17 -4.73
C TYR A 67 -13.18 -7.69 -5.34
N PRO A 68 -13.87 -6.89 -6.18
CA PRO A 68 -15.16 -7.30 -6.76
C PRO A 68 -15.13 -8.55 -7.66
N TYR A 69 -13.96 -9.07 -8.00
CA TYR A 69 -13.79 -10.25 -8.84
C TYR A 69 -13.08 -11.38 -8.09
N SER A 70 -13.15 -12.61 -8.61
CA SER A 70 -12.37 -13.72 -8.06
C SER A 70 -10.87 -13.49 -8.21
N THR A 71 -10.07 -14.19 -7.42
CA THR A 71 -8.61 -14.16 -7.48
C THR A 71 -8.10 -14.48 -8.88
N GLU A 72 -8.63 -15.53 -9.52
CA GLU A 72 -8.25 -15.94 -10.88
C GLU A 72 -8.57 -14.84 -11.89
N ARG A 73 -9.74 -14.21 -11.74
CA ARG A 73 -10.15 -13.13 -12.64
C ARG A 73 -9.26 -11.89 -12.48
N GLY A 74 -8.86 -11.56 -11.24
CA GLY A 74 -7.90 -10.49 -10.99
C GLY A 74 -6.55 -10.74 -11.66
N MET A 75 -6.02 -11.96 -11.55
CA MET A 75 -4.77 -12.37 -12.21
C MET A 75 -4.88 -12.32 -13.74
N GLU A 76 -6.01 -12.75 -14.31
CA GLU A 76 -6.26 -12.63 -15.75
C GLU A 76 -6.27 -11.18 -16.23
N ILE A 77 -6.90 -10.28 -15.47
CA ILE A 77 -6.96 -8.85 -15.80
C ILE A 77 -5.56 -8.26 -15.89
N VAL A 78 -4.74 -8.42 -14.84
CA VAL A 78 -3.37 -7.87 -14.81
C VAL A 78 -2.45 -8.50 -15.86
N ALA A 79 -2.60 -9.81 -16.16
CA ALA A 79 -1.85 -10.47 -17.22
C ALA A 79 -2.21 -9.96 -18.63
N GLY A 80 -3.46 -9.52 -18.80
CA GLY A 80 -4.01 -8.96 -20.05
C GLY A 80 -3.86 -7.45 -20.21
N MET A 81 -3.35 -6.74 -19.19
CA MET A 81 -3.19 -5.28 -19.25
C MET A 81 -2.26 -4.85 -20.37
N ARG A 82 -2.61 -3.72 -21.01
CA ARG A 82 -1.77 -3.11 -22.05
C ARG A 82 -0.44 -2.60 -21.50
N MET A 83 -0.43 -2.11 -20.27
CA MET A 83 0.76 -1.53 -19.61
C MET A 83 1.42 -2.50 -18.61
N LYS A 84 1.21 -3.82 -18.73
CA LYS A 84 1.71 -4.80 -17.74
C LYS A 84 3.24 -4.76 -17.54
N ASP A 85 3.99 -4.53 -18.62
CA ASP A 85 5.46 -4.48 -18.55
C ASP A 85 5.92 -3.20 -17.86
N GLU A 86 5.27 -2.07 -18.13
CA GLU A 86 5.50 -0.81 -17.43
C GLU A 86 5.18 -0.92 -15.94
N PHE A 87 4.07 -1.57 -15.54
CA PHE A 87 3.78 -1.79 -14.12
C PHE A 87 4.83 -2.63 -13.41
N ARG A 88 5.44 -3.59 -14.10
CA ARG A 88 6.57 -4.35 -13.57
C ARG A 88 7.81 -3.48 -13.41
N GLU A 89 8.13 -2.64 -14.39
CA GLU A 89 9.23 -1.67 -14.29
C GLU A 89 9.01 -0.69 -13.11
N LEU A 90 7.78 -0.19 -12.95
CA LEU A 90 7.42 0.67 -11.83
C LEU A 90 7.53 -0.05 -10.48
N TYR A 91 7.12 -1.32 -10.40
CA TYR A 91 7.30 -2.13 -9.19
C TYR A 91 8.79 -2.33 -8.86
N ASP A 92 9.60 -2.67 -9.87
CA ASP A 92 11.05 -2.84 -9.72
C ASP A 92 11.72 -1.52 -9.29
N ALA A 93 11.28 -0.36 -9.80
CA ALA A 93 11.78 0.94 -9.36
C ALA A 93 11.46 1.23 -7.88
N VAL A 94 10.27 0.85 -7.39
CA VAL A 94 9.90 1.07 -5.98
C VAL A 94 10.55 0.07 -5.02
N ARG A 95 10.65 -1.20 -5.43
CA ARG A 95 11.02 -2.31 -4.52
C ARG A 95 12.39 -2.90 -4.78
N GLY A 96 13.03 -2.51 -5.87
CA GLY A 96 14.16 -3.23 -6.44
C GLY A 96 13.70 -4.43 -7.25
N LYS A 97 14.45 -4.73 -8.32
CA LYS A 97 14.20 -5.88 -9.18
C LYS A 97 14.51 -7.16 -8.44
N LYS A 98 13.56 -8.09 -8.47
CA LYS A 98 13.73 -9.43 -7.90
C LYS A 98 14.56 -10.34 -8.79
N ILE A 99 15.67 -10.82 -8.24
CA ILE A 99 16.60 -11.74 -8.91
C ILE A 99 16.58 -13.06 -8.16
N ARG A 100 16.07 -14.11 -8.80
CA ARG A 100 16.04 -15.46 -8.21
C ARG A 100 17.41 -16.10 -8.28
N VAL A 101 17.80 -16.73 -7.18
CA VAL A 101 19.10 -17.37 -7.01
C VAL A 101 18.98 -18.71 -6.29
N THR A 102 19.94 -19.60 -6.55
CA THR A 102 20.17 -20.76 -5.69
C THR A 102 20.67 -20.31 -4.30
N ASP A 103 20.74 -21.24 -3.36
CA ASP A 103 21.36 -21.02 -2.03
C ASP A 103 22.81 -20.52 -2.15
N ASP A 104 23.54 -21.00 -3.17
CA ASP A 104 24.91 -20.55 -3.49
C ASP A 104 24.98 -19.22 -4.26
N GLY A 105 23.85 -18.55 -4.53
CA GLY A 105 23.79 -17.25 -5.20
C GLY A 105 23.86 -17.27 -6.73
N TYR A 106 23.69 -18.43 -7.39
CA TYR A 106 23.66 -18.55 -8.85
C TYR A 106 22.31 -18.19 -9.43
N LEU A 107 22.30 -17.49 -10.56
CA LEU A 107 21.06 -17.03 -11.21
C LEU A 107 20.17 -18.20 -11.66
N LEU A 108 18.88 -18.05 -11.35
CA LEU A 108 17.81 -18.94 -11.78
C LEU A 108 16.99 -18.29 -12.90
N ALA A 109 16.35 -19.12 -13.71
CA ALA A 109 15.34 -18.70 -14.68
C ALA A 109 14.04 -18.27 -13.98
N ASP A 110 13.08 -17.80 -14.75
CA ASP A 110 11.79 -17.30 -14.25
C ASP A 110 10.94 -18.38 -13.58
N ASP A 111 11.23 -19.66 -13.82
CA ASP A 111 10.62 -20.79 -13.11
C ASP A 111 11.09 -20.91 -11.65
N GLY A 112 12.17 -20.20 -11.27
CA GLY A 112 12.76 -20.26 -9.94
C GLY A 112 13.43 -21.59 -9.61
N ILE A 113 13.68 -22.45 -10.61
CA ILE A 113 14.22 -23.80 -10.41
C ILE A 113 15.42 -24.03 -11.32
N SER A 114 15.33 -23.62 -12.59
CA SER A 114 16.35 -23.87 -13.59
C SER A 114 17.52 -22.90 -13.45
N VAL A 115 18.71 -23.42 -13.17
CA VAL A 115 19.94 -22.59 -13.14
C VAL A 115 20.27 -22.10 -14.56
N LEU A 116 20.46 -20.79 -14.72
CA LEU A 116 20.80 -20.19 -16.01
C LEU A 116 22.17 -20.67 -16.49
N ILE A 117 22.26 -20.91 -17.81
CA ILE A 117 23.49 -21.30 -18.49
C ILE A 117 23.88 -20.16 -19.46
N PRO A 118 25.12 -19.62 -19.39
CA PRO A 118 26.21 -20.04 -18.50
C PRO A 118 25.97 -19.64 -17.04
N ARG A 119 26.47 -20.47 -16.11
CA ARG A 119 26.34 -20.22 -14.67
C ARG A 119 27.05 -18.93 -14.28
N ARG A 120 26.31 -18.01 -13.67
CA ARG A 120 26.83 -16.76 -13.10
C ARG A 120 26.16 -16.50 -11.77
N THR A 121 26.89 -15.91 -10.84
CA THR A 121 26.30 -15.46 -9.57
C THR A 121 25.61 -14.12 -9.77
N ALA A 122 24.59 -13.81 -8.97
CA ALA A 122 23.95 -12.50 -9.00
C ALA A 122 24.98 -11.38 -8.77
N LYS A 123 25.90 -11.55 -7.83
CA LYS A 123 26.99 -10.61 -7.57
C LYS A 123 27.88 -10.36 -8.79
N ALA A 124 28.15 -11.37 -9.62
CA ALA A 124 28.98 -11.20 -10.81
C ALA A 124 28.24 -10.47 -11.95
N VAL A 125 26.91 -10.50 -11.97
CA VAL A 125 26.10 -9.88 -13.04
C VAL A 125 25.63 -8.48 -12.66
N TYR A 126 25.15 -8.31 -11.42
CA TYR A 126 24.52 -7.08 -10.95
C TYR A 126 25.44 -6.24 -10.06
N GLY A 127 26.52 -6.81 -9.51
CA GLY A 127 27.55 -6.05 -8.80
C GLY A 127 27.00 -5.16 -7.69
N GLU A 128 27.21 -3.86 -7.86
CA GLU A 128 26.81 -2.79 -6.92
C GLU A 128 25.32 -2.46 -6.98
N GLU A 129 24.59 -2.91 -8.01
CA GLU A 129 23.14 -2.73 -8.09
C GLU A 129 22.40 -3.56 -7.03
N LEU A 130 23.07 -4.55 -6.40
CA LEU A 130 22.49 -5.35 -5.33
C LEU A 130 22.52 -4.60 -3.99
N GLY A 131 21.40 -4.58 -3.28
CA GLY A 131 21.32 -3.88 -2.00
C GLY A 131 19.92 -3.80 -1.38
N GLY A 132 18.87 -4.05 -2.17
CA GLY A 132 17.47 -3.97 -1.70
C GLY A 132 17.02 -5.11 -0.77
N GLY A 133 17.92 -6.03 -0.41
CA GLY A 133 17.66 -7.13 0.52
C GLY A 133 17.59 -8.51 -0.13
N SER A 134 17.09 -9.49 0.62
CA SER A 134 16.99 -10.88 0.19
C SER A 134 15.84 -11.59 0.91
N GLY A 135 15.42 -12.73 0.37
CA GLY A 135 14.37 -13.55 0.97
C GLY A 135 14.18 -14.90 0.28
N TYR A 136 13.06 -15.55 0.61
CA TYR A 136 12.63 -16.81 0.01
C TYR A 136 11.15 -16.70 -0.37
N ASP A 137 10.80 -17.08 -1.60
CA ASP A 137 9.46 -16.91 -2.15
C ASP A 137 8.60 -18.19 -2.16
N GLY A 138 8.99 -19.21 -1.41
CA GLY A 138 8.33 -20.51 -1.41
C GLY A 138 8.87 -21.47 -2.48
N ILE A 139 9.65 -20.95 -3.45
CA ILE A 139 10.26 -21.74 -4.52
C ILE A 139 11.78 -21.62 -4.45
N SER A 140 12.28 -20.39 -4.37
CA SER A 140 13.71 -20.07 -4.46
C SER A 140 14.13 -18.95 -3.52
N HIS A 141 15.42 -18.91 -3.24
CA HIS A 141 16.02 -17.70 -2.68
C HIS A 141 16.01 -16.59 -3.71
N TYR A 142 15.91 -15.35 -3.25
CA TYR A 142 16.04 -14.19 -4.10
C TYR A 142 16.86 -13.09 -3.42
N VAL A 143 17.47 -12.26 -4.25
CA VAL A 143 18.06 -10.97 -3.88
C VAL A 143 17.36 -9.87 -4.65
N LEU A 144 17.33 -8.67 -4.09
CA LEU A 144 16.76 -7.49 -4.75
C LEU A 144 17.89 -6.54 -5.16
N THR A 145 17.75 -5.91 -6.31
CA THR A 145 18.52 -4.70 -6.59
C THR A 145 18.12 -3.58 -5.64
N GLU A 146 18.90 -2.52 -5.55
CA GLU A 146 18.44 -1.26 -4.94
C GLU A 146 17.18 -0.75 -5.68
N SER A 147 16.31 -0.04 -4.97
CA SER A 147 15.21 0.71 -5.56
C SER A 147 15.74 1.94 -6.29
N ASP A 148 15.01 2.41 -7.30
CA ASP A 148 15.25 3.69 -7.96
C ASP A 148 14.08 4.65 -7.68
N PRO A 149 14.09 5.32 -6.52
CA PRO A 149 13.02 6.25 -6.15
C PRO A 149 12.98 7.51 -7.03
N VAL A 150 14.10 7.85 -7.67
CA VAL A 150 14.19 9.01 -8.57
C VAL A 150 13.48 8.69 -9.88
N GLU A 151 13.78 7.53 -10.48
CA GLU A 151 13.08 7.05 -11.67
C GLU A 151 11.58 6.93 -11.39
N PHE A 152 11.20 6.28 -10.29
CA PHE A 152 9.79 6.15 -9.93
C PHE A 152 9.11 7.51 -9.77
N SER A 153 9.76 8.46 -9.11
CA SER A 153 9.22 9.81 -8.94
C SER A 153 9.05 10.53 -10.28
N CYS A 154 10.02 10.45 -11.19
CA CYS A 154 9.90 11.01 -12.53
C CYS A 154 8.71 10.42 -13.29
N ARG A 155 8.55 9.09 -13.28
CA ARG A 155 7.41 8.41 -13.92
C ARG A 155 6.09 8.79 -13.26
N ALA A 156 6.06 9.01 -11.95
CA ALA A 156 4.86 9.47 -11.27
C ALA A 156 4.38 10.83 -11.78
N PHE A 157 5.29 11.78 -12.05
CA PHE A 157 4.92 13.08 -12.62
C PHE A 157 4.46 13.01 -14.08
N GLU A 158 4.90 12.00 -14.83
CA GLU A 158 4.45 11.77 -16.21
C GLU A 158 3.10 11.05 -16.27
N ILE A 159 2.88 10.08 -15.39
CA ILE A 159 1.69 9.23 -15.37
C ILE A 159 0.55 9.90 -14.61
N VAL A 160 0.80 10.44 -13.41
CA VAL A 160 -0.24 11.05 -12.57
C VAL A 160 -0.30 12.55 -12.86
N THR A 161 -1.23 12.91 -13.74
CA THR A 161 -1.41 14.29 -14.25
C THR A 161 -2.13 15.23 -13.28
N SER A 162 -2.89 14.70 -12.32
CA SER A 162 -3.48 15.48 -11.23
C SER A 162 -3.69 14.59 -10.01
N TYR A 163 -3.57 15.17 -8.82
CA TYR A 163 -3.88 14.49 -7.56
C TYR A 163 -4.33 15.51 -6.52
N GLU A 164 -5.48 15.26 -5.91
CA GLU A 164 -6.11 16.10 -4.90
C GLU A 164 -6.60 15.25 -3.74
N THR A 165 -6.51 15.79 -2.53
CA THR A 165 -6.95 15.17 -1.29
C THR A 165 -7.82 16.14 -0.50
N GLY A 166 -8.92 15.64 0.07
CA GLY A 166 -9.80 16.39 0.95
C GLY A 166 -9.24 16.50 2.39
N PRO A 167 -9.94 17.25 3.27
CA PRO A 167 -9.64 17.21 4.69
C PRO A 167 -9.87 15.80 5.25
N ILE A 168 -9.23 15.49 6.37
CA ILE A 168 -9.54 14.27 7.12
C ILE A 168 -10.92 14.44 7.74
N ARG A 169 -11.76 13.42 7.59
CA ARG A 169 -13.11 13.31 8.14
C ARG A 169 -13.16 12.17 9.13
N ASN A 170 -14.22 12.11 9.93
CA ASN A 170 -14.42 11.10 10.98
C ASN A 170 -13.29 11.05 12.02
N VAL A 171 -12.59 12.17 12.25
CA VAL A 171 -11.65 12.28 13.37
C VAL A 171 -12.46 12.19 14.67
N PRO A 172 -12.09 11.30 15.63
CA PRO A 172 -12.76 11.25 16.92
C PRO A 172 -12.68 12.59 17.64
N LEU A 173 -13.63 12.88 18.53
CA LEU A 173 -13.52 14.01 19.45
C LEU A 173 -12.79 13.58 20.73
N TRP A 174 -12.11 14.52 21.40
CA TRP A 174 -11.51 14.25 22.71
C TRP A 174 -12.52 13.76 23.75
N SER A 175 -13.77 14.22 23.66
CA SER A 175 -14.87 13.74 24.52
C SER A 175 -15.26 12.28 24.25
N GLU A 176 -15.11 11.79 23.03
CA GLU A 176 -15.33 10.38 22.70
C GLU A 176 -14.17 9.52 23.22
N VAL A 177 -12.94 10.03 23.12
CA VAL A 177 -11.74 9.37 23.67
C VAL A 177 -11.85 9.25 25.20
N ALA A 178 -12.21 10.31 25.91
CA ALA A 178 -12.40 10.30 27.36
C ALA A 178 -13.53 9.36 27.82
N ALA A 179 -14.53 9.11 26.97
CA ALA A 179 -15.63 8.20 27.27
C ALA A 179 -15.29 6.72 27.06
N LEU A 180 -14.11 6.40 26.51
CA LEU A 180 -13.68 5.03 26.32
C LEU A 180 -13.39 4.37 27.67
N GLU A 181 -14.21 3.41 28.07
CA GLU A 181 -13.95 2.55 29.22
C GLU A 181 -13.04 1.39 28.80
N HIS A 182 -11.80 1.37 29.31
CA HIS A 182 -10.88 0.26 29.06
C HIS A 182 -10.72 -0.60 30.33
N PRO A 183 -11.29 -1.82 30.38
CA PRO A 183 -11.24 -2.65 31.59
C PRO A 183 -9.83 -3.15 31.92
N ASP A 184 -8.95 -3.26 30.92
CA ASP A 184 -7.59 -3.76 31.09
C ASP A 184 -6.53 -2.66 31.25
N GLU A 185 -6.87 -1.40 30.92
CA GLU A 185 -5.99 -0.23 31.04
C GLU A 185 -6.82 0.97 31.52
N PRO A 186 -7.28 0.95 32.79
CA PRO A 186 -8.08 2.05 33.32
C PRO A 186 -7.28 3.34 33.32
N TRP A 187 -7.97 4.45 33.09
CA TRP A 187 -7.42 5.80 33.20
C TRP A 187 -6.63 5.98 34.50
N GLY A 188 -5.43 6.57 34.39
CA GLY A 188 -4.67 7.00 35.55
C GLY A 188 -5.41 8.11 36.31
N GLU A 189 -5.03 8.29 37.58
CA GLU A 189 -5.57 9.37 38.39
C GLU A 189 -5.18 10.73 37.77
N GLY A 190 -6.18 11.49 37.29
CA GLY A 190 -6.00 12.79 36.63
C GLY A 190 -6.09 12.78 35.11
N ASP A 191 -5.87 11.63 34.45
CA ASP A 191 -5.86 11.54 32.98
C ASP A 191 -7.20 11.93 32.35
N LEU A 192 -8.31 11.51 33.00
CA LEU A 192 -9.65 11.87 32.55
C LEU A 192 -9.93 13.37 32.66
N ASP A 193 -9.47 14.02 33.73
CA ASP A 193 -9.68 15.45 33.92
C ASP A 193 -8.84 16.25 32.89
N ASP A 194 -7.63 15.77 32.58
CA ASP A 194 -6.75 16.37 31.58
C ASP A 194 -7.33 16.28 30.17
N ILE A 195 -7.92 15.14 29.79
CA ILE A 195 -8.49 14.93 28.43
C ILE A 195 -9.90 15.50 28.32
N ALA A 196 -10.74 15.38 29.36
CA ALA A 196 -12.09 15.93 29.35
C ALA A 196 -12.09 17.47 29.22
N GLY A 197 -10.99 18.13 29.57
CA GLY A 197 -10.77 19.55 29.36
C GLY A 197 -10.38 19.93 27.91
N LEU A 198 -10.06 18.97 27.05
CA LEU A 198 -9.72 19.21 25.65
C LEU A 198 -10.99 19.33 24.79
N GLU A 199 -11.05 20.37 23.96
CA GLU A 199 -12.15 20.60 23.03
C GLU A 199 -11.77 20.23 21.59
N GLY A 200 -12.73 19.70 20.83
CA GLY A 200 -12.59 19.48 19.40
C GLY A 200 -12.07 18.09 18.99
N GLU A 201 -11.49 18.04 17.79
CA GLU A 201 -10.93 16.83 17.19
C GLU A 201 -9.73 16.32 17.99
N ALA A 202 -9.71 15.01 18.22
CA ALA A 202 -8.62 14.32 18.88
C ALA A 202 -7.38 14.29 17.99
N ASP A 203 -6.20 14.26 18.63
CA ASP A 203 -4.94 14.17 17.91
C ASP A 203 -4.73 12.74 17.40
N LEU A 204 -4.62 12.58 16.07
CA LEU A 204 -4.33 11.28 15.44
C LEU A 204 -2.89 10.79 15.68
N SER A 205 -2.02 11.56 16.32
CA SER A 205 -0.73 11.07 16.82
C SER A 205 -0.80 10.55 18.27
N ASP A 206 -1.92 10.78 18.96
CA ASP A 206 -2.11 10.32 20.33
C ASP A 206 -2.54 8.85 20.37
N TRP A 207 -1.85 8.04 21.15
CA TRP A 207 -2.10 6.60 21.24
C TRP A 207 -3.50 6.27 21.77
N GLN A 208 -4.10 7.14 22.60
CA GLN A 208 -5.44 6.93 23.16
C GLN A 208 -6.53 7.11 22.10
N THR A 209 -6.32 8.06 21.17
CA THR A 209 -7.15 8.18 19.97
C THR A 209 -7.15 6.88 19.18
N TRP A 210 -6.00 6.20 19.09
CA TRP A 210 -5.87 4.93 18.36
C TRP A 210 -6.53 3.74 19.05
N MET A 211 -6.61 3.73 20.38
CA MET A 211 -7.41 2.73 21.08
C MET A 211 -8.88 2.82 20.64
N LEU A 212 -9.46 4.02 20.63
CA LEU A 212 -10.83 4.23 20.18
C LEU A 212 -10.99 3.87 18.70
N ILE A 213 -10.10 4.33 17.82
CA ILE A 213 -10.14 4.00 16.38
C ILE A 213 -10.10 2.49 16.17
N GLY A 214 -9.28 1.75 16.93
CA GLY A 214 -9.19 0.30 16.85
C GLY A 214 -10.49 -0.45 17.16
N THR A 215 -11.46 0.20 17.83
CA THR A 215 -12.78 -0.37 18.11
C THR A 215 -13.84 -0.03 17.07
N ARG A 216 -13.58 0.94 16.18
CA ARG A 216 -14.55 1.41 15.20
C ARG A 216 -14.65 0.46 14.00
N PRO A 217 -15.85 0.26 13.43
CA PRO A 217 -15.98 -0.41 12.14
C PRO A 217 -15.28 0.42 11.04
N PHE A 218 -14.94 -0.24 9.93
CA PHE A 218 -14.17 0.36 8.85
C PHE A 218 -14.77 1.67 8.31
N GLU A 219 -16.10 1.73 8.20
CA GLU A 219 -16.85 2.85 7.67
C GLU A 219 -16.78 4.11 8.57
N GLU A 220 -16.41 3.93 9.84
CA GLU A 220 -16.29 5.00 10.84
C GLU A 220 -14.83 5.42 11.11
N LEU A 221 -13.85 4.78 10.44
CA LEU A 221 -12.45 5.15 10.56
C LEU A 221 -12.19 6.56 10.00
N PRO A 222 -11.21 7.30 10.54
CA PRO A 222 -10.76 8.56 9.94
C PRO A 222 -10.31 8.36 8.50
N TYR A 223 -10.74 9.24 7.59
CA TYR A 223 -10.39 9.11 6.18
C TYR A 223 -10.27 10.47 5.48
N SER A 224 -9.54 10.50 4.37
CA SER A 224 -9.52 11.62 3.42
C SER A 224 -10.02 11.15 2.07
N ASP A 225 -10.94 11.91 1.47
CA ASP A 225 -11.32 11.69 0.07
C ASP A 225 -10.12 12.01 -0.83
N PHE A 226 -9.94 11.25 -1.90
CA PHE A 226 -8.95 11.59 -2.92
C PHE A 226 -9.52 11.50 -4.33
N THR A 227 -8.88 12.24 -5.23
CA THR A 227 -9.11 12.11 -6.67
C THR A 227 -7.77 12.24 -7.39
N PHE A 228 -7.48 11.33 -8.32
CA PHE A 228 -6.33 11.47 -9.21
C PHE A 228 -6.68 11.14 -10.65
N THR A 229 -5.91 11.72 -11.58
CA THR A 229 -6.05 11.50 -13.01
C THR A 229 -4.74 11.01 -13.61
N VAL A 230 -4.81 9.96 -14.42
CA VAL A 230 -3.66 9.43 -15.15
C VAL A 230 -3.58 9.94 -16.59
N SER A 231 -2.38 9.89 -17.17
CA SER A 231 -2.11 10.31 -18.55
C SER A 231 -2.82 9.44 -19.59
N HIS A 232 -3.05 8.16 -19.29
CA HIS A 232 -3.69 7.21 -20.19
C HIS A 232 -4.57 6.21 -19.42
N PRO A 233 -5.81 5.91 -19.86
CA PRO A 233 -6.75 5.03 -19.15
C PRO A 233 -6.26 3.59 -18.97
N ALA A 234 -5.31 3.14 -19.80
CA ALA A 234 -4.69 1.82 -19.65
C ALA A 234 -3.97 1.61 -18.30
N HIS A 235 -3.57 2.69 -17.60
CA HIS A 235 -2.99 2.58 -16.26
C HIS A 235 -4.01 2.17 -15.18
N LEU A 236 -5.32 2.20 -15.50
CA LEU A 236 -6.39 1.91 -14.55
C LEU A 236 -7.11 0.58 -14.85
N GLU A 237 -6.61 -0.23 -15.79
CA GLU A 237 -7.30 -1.45 -16.26
C GLU A 237 -7.55 -2.50 -15.16
N HIS A 238 -6.73 -2.49 -14.10
CA HIS A 238 -6.88 -3.38 -12.93
C HIS A 238 -7.67 -2.75 -11.78
N VAL A 239 -7.99 -1.46 -11.84
CA VAL A 239 -8.67 -0.72 -10.78
C VAL A 239 -10.17 -0.65 -11.07
N VAL A 240 -10.99 -0.90 -10.05
CA VAL A 240 -12.45 -0.90 -10.19
C VAL A 240 -13.11 -0.37 -8.92
N GLY A 241 -14.29 0.25 -9.06
CA GLY A 241 -15.12 0.66 -7.92
C GLY A 241 -15.46 -0.52 -7.02
N GLY A 242 -15.42 -0.30 -5.70
CA GLY A 242 -15.59 -1.32 -4.67
C GLY A 242 -14.31 -2.08 -4.28
N MET A 243 -13.18 -1.79 -4.92
CA MET A 243 -11.87 -2.33 -4.54
C MET A 243 -11.37 -1.68 -3.23
N ARG A 244 -10.77 -2.48 -2.35
CA ARG A 244 -10.15 -2.01 -1.10
C ARG A 244 -8.89 -2.81 -0.76
N TRP A 245 -7.81 -2.14 -0.36
CA TRP A 245 -6.61 -2.80 0.13
C TRP A 245 -5.83 -1.94 1.12
N SER A 246 -5.04 -2.58 1.97
CA SER A 246 -4.08 -1.88 2.84
C SER A 246 -2.73 -1.64 2.15
N THR A 247 -2.10 -0.51 2.45
CA THR A 247 -0.81 -0.13 1.89
C THR A 247 0.14 0.43 2.94
N THR A 248 1.44 0.23 2.73
CA THR A 248 2.52 0.75 3.59
C THR A 248 3.17 2.01 3.02
N HIS A 249 2.70 2.53 1.89
CA HIS A 249 3.31 3.67 1.21
C HIS A 249 3.06 4.97 1.95
N THR A 250 4.11 5.78 2.14
CA THR A 250 4.06 7.12 2.76
C THR A 250 4.04 8.23 1.71
N GLY A 251 4.07 7.88 0.42
CA GLY A 251 4.27 8.81 -0.69
C GLY A 251 5.70 9.35 -0.83
N GLN A 252 6.59 8.94 0.07
CA GLN A 252 8.04 8.98 -0.13
C GLN A 252 8.46 7.59 -0.61
N VAL A 253 9.26 7.55 -1.67
CA VAL A 253 9.81 6.34 -2.27
C VAL A 253 11.31 6.36 -2.06
#